data_AF-A0A960R3X5-F1
#
_entry.id   AF-A0A960R3X5-F1
#
_cell.length_a   1.000
_cell.length_b   1.000
_cell.length_c   1.000
_cell.angle_alpha   90.00
_cell.angle_beta   90.00
_cell.angle_gamma   90.00
#
_symmetry.space_group_name_H-M   'P 1'
#
loop_
_entity.id
_entity.type
_entity.pdbx_description
1 polymer ?
#
loop_
_entity_poly.entity_id
_entity_poly.type
_entity_poly.pdbx_seq_one_letter_code
_entity_poly.pdbx_strand_id
1 'polypeptide(L)' 'DESALVEDELEIVIQINGKVRDKMTVAKEASKEEVEALALARDKVGEHIAGLTVRKVIVVPGRLVNVVAN' A
#
# COMPACT_ATOMS: atom_id res chain seq x y z
N ASP A 1 5.33 22.17 27.16
CA ASP A 1 4.00 22.03 26.55
C ASP A 1 4.09 21.39 25.20
N GLU A 2 3.20 20.42 25.03
CA GLU A 2 2.57 20.09 23.75
C GLU A 2 3.54 19.80 22.61
N SER A 3 4.46 18.87 22.84
CA SER A 3 4.89 17.96 21.77
C SER A 3 3.65 17.18 21.33
N ALA A 4 2.78 17.85 20.59
CA ALA A 4 1.73 17.23 19.82
C ALA A 4 2.45 16.19 18.99
N LEU A 5 2.27 14.94 19.39
CA LEU A 5 2.55 13.76 18.59
C LEU A 5 1.76 14.00 17.30
N VAL A 6 2.37 14.65 16.33
CA VAL A 6 1.83 14.68 14.98
C VAL A 6 1.95 13.22 14.59
N GLU A 7 0.84 12.50 14.67
CA GLU A 7 0.71 11.19 14.05
C GLU A 7 0.84 11.43 12.55
N ASP A 8 2.10 11.50 12.08
CA ASP A 8 2.49 11.66 10.68
C ASP A 8 2.31 10.35 9.92
N GLU A 9 1.31 9.57 10.30
CA GLU A 9 1.00 8.27 9.76
C GLU A 9 -0.44 8.28 9.25
N LEU A 10 -0.67 7.62 8.13
CA LEU A 10 -1.98 7.47 7.53
C LEU A 10 -2.22 6.03 7.11
N GLU A 11 -3.45 5.57 7.31
CA GLU A 11 -3.90 4.26 6.83
C GLU A 11 -4.23 4.37 5.33
N ILE A 12 -3.57 3.54 4.52
CA ILE A 12 -3.96 3.31 3.12
C ILE A 12 -4.50 1.90 2.92
N VAL A 13 -5.37 1.77 1.93
CA VAL A 13 -5.91 0.47 1.52
C VAL A 13 -5.05 -0.12 0.40
N ILE A 14 -4.86 -1.43 0.45
CA ILE A 14 -4.21 -2.19 -0.61
C ILE A 14 -5.27 -3.00 -1.34
N GLN A 15 -5.33 -2.79 -2.65
CA GLN A 15 -6.24 -3.44 -3.57
C GLN A 15 -5.50 -4.36 -4.52
N ILE A 16 -6.15 -5.44 -4.91
CA ILE A 16 -5.68 -6.35 -5.96
C ILE A 16 -6.82 -6.52 -6.96
N ASN A 17 -6.57 -6.12 -8.21
CA ASN A 17 -7.57 -6.06 -9.26
C ASN A 17 -8.86 -5.34 -8.80
N GLY A 18 -8.70 -4.22 -8.10
CA GLY A 18 -9.81 -3.38 -7.61
C GLY A 18 -10.53 -3.87 -6.34
N LYS A 19 -10.17 -5.05 -5.80
CA LYS A 19 -10.73 -5.57 -4.53
C LYS A 19 -9.79 -5.27 -3.38
N VAL A 20 -10.29 -4.72 -2.27
CA VAL A 20 -9.50 -4.48 -1.05
C VAL A 20 -9.08 -5.81 -0.43
N ARG A 21 -7.77 -5.99 -0.22
CA ARG A 21 -7.18 -7.22 0.33
C ARG A 21 -6.43 -7.00 1.62
N ASP A 22 -5.87 -5.82 1.80
CA ASP A 22 -5.17 -5.48 3.02
C ASP A 22 -5.24 -3.98 3.28
N LYS A 23 -4.72 -3.57 4.44
CA LYS A 23 -4.48 -2.18 4.79
C LYS A 23 -3.11 -2.06 5.43
N MET A 24 -2.50 -0.89 5.30
CA MET A 24 -1.27 -0.59 6.02
C MET A 24 -1.22 0.87 6.41
N THR A 25 -0.55 1.13 7.53
CA THR A 25 -0.20 2.47 7.96
C THR A 25 1.16 2.83 7.38
N VAL A 26 1.27 4.03 6.79
CA VAL A 26 2.51 4.56 6.23
C VAL A 26 2.72 5.99 6.69
N ALA A 27 3.96 6.45 6.71
CA ALA A 27 4.25 7.85 6.94
C ALA A 27 3.56 8.72 5.87
N LYS A 28 3.06 9.89 6.26
CA LYS A 28 2.34 10.81 5.38
C LYS A 28 3.21 11.33 4.25
N GLU A 29 4.49 11.49 4.53
CA GLU A 29 5.52 11.93 3.59
C GLU A 29 6.23 10.75 2.88
N ALA A 30 5.76 9.50 3.08
CA ALA A 30 6.33 8.34 2.41
C ALA A 30 6.26 8.51 0.89
N SER A 31 7.38 8.21 0.23
CA SER A 31 7.46 8.32 -1.22
C SER A 31 6.58 7.28 -1.90
N LYS A 32 6.23 7.54 -3.16
CA LYS A 32 5.46 6.58 -3.96
C LYS A 32 6.15 5.22 -4.02
N GLU A 33 7.46 5.23 -4.23
CA GLU A 33 8.31 4.05 -4.38
C GLU A 33 8.38 3.25 -3.09
N GLU A 34 8.47 3.94 -1.95
CA GLU A 34 8.44 3.32 -0.62
C GLU A 34 7.08 2.67 -0.33
N VAL A 35 5.99 3.39 -0.59
CA VAL A 35 4.62 2.87 -0.42
C VAL A 35 4.37 1.64 -1.32
N GLU A 36 4.88 1.66 -2.55
CA GLU A 36 4.82 0.51 -3.45
C GLU A 36 5.58 -0.70 -2.90
N ALA A 37 6.83 -0.50 -2.45
CA ALA A 37 7.67 -1.55 -1.90
C ALA A 37 7.04 -2.17 -0.64
N LEU A 38 6.55 -1.32 0.27
CA LEU A 38 5.87 -1.77 1.49
C LEU A 38 4.60 -2.57 1.19
N ALA A 39 3.81 -2.16 0.19
CA ALA A 39 2.61 -2.89 -0.20
C ALA A 39 2.95 -4.26 -0.80
N LEU A 40 3.96 -4.34 -1.68
CA LEU A 40 4.38 -5.60 -2.32
C LEU A 40 5.07 -6.57 -1.35
N ALA A 41 5.68 -6.07 -0.27
CA ALA A 41 6.31 -6.88 0.76
C ALA A 41 5.31 -7.59 1.71
N ARG A 42 4.01 -7.31 1.61
CA ARG A 42 3.01 -7.90 2.52
C ARG A 42 2.62 -9.31 2.09
N ASP A 43 2.56 -10.22 3.07
CA ASP A 43 2.21 -11.63 2.84
C ASP A 43 0.87 -11.81 2.13
N LYS A 44 -0.17 -11.10 2.57
CA LYS A 44 -1.51 -11.14 1.93
C LYS A 44 -1.48 -10.71 0.47
N VAL A 45 -0.59 -9.77 0.10
CA VAL A 45 -0.43 -9.36 -1.28
C VAL A 45 0.22 -10.48 -2.07
N GLY A 46 1.31 -11.05 -1.55
CA GLY A 46 2.00 -12.21 -2.10
C GLY A 46 1.06 -13.40 -2.35
N GLU A 47 0.21 -13.76 -1.39
CA GLU A 47 -0.78 -14.85 -1.51
C GLU A 47 -1.75 -14.64 -2.67
N HIS A 48 -2.17 -13.39 -2.89
CA HIS A 48 -3.16 -13.05 -3.91
C HIS A 48 -2.57 -12.86 -5.31
N ILE A 49 -1.26 -12.61 -5.43
CA ILE A 49 -0.55 -12.48 -6.72
C ILE A 49 0.28 -13.72 -7.06
N ALA A 50 0.30 -14.74 -6.18
CA ALA A 50 1.04 -15.98 -6.40
C ALA A 50 0.61 -16.65 -7.71
N GLY A 51 1.59 -16.94 -8.57
CA GLY A 51 1.35 -17.54 -9.89
C GLY A 51 0.77 -16.59 -10.95
N LEU A 52 0.57 -15.31 -10.62
CA LEU A 52 0.12 -14.28 -11.56
C LEU A 52 1.30 -13.39 -11.98
N THR A 53 1.15 -12.74 -13.13
CA THR A 53 2.07 -11.70 -13.57
C THR A 53 1.57 -10.34 -13.09
N VAL A 54 2.35 -9.65 -12.26
CA VAL A 54 2.05 -8.25 -11.91
C VAL A 54 2.26 -7.38 -13.16
N ARG A 55 1.18 -6.76 -13.64
CA ARG A 55 1.17 -5.91 -14.84
C ARG A 55 1.44 -4.46 -14.52
N LYS A 56 0.91 -4.00 -13.39
CA LYS A 56 0.97 -2.60 -12.99
C LYS A 56 0.74 -2.47 -11.50
N VAL A 57 1.47 -1.57 -10.86
CA VAL A 57 1.15 -1.08 -9.53
C VAL A 57 0.76 0.38 -9.64
N ILE A 58 -0.36 0.74 -9.02
CA ILE A 58 -0.92 2.09 -9.05
C ILE A 58 -0.94 2.57 -7.60
N VAL A 59 -0.08 3.54 -7.30
CA VAL A 59 -0.04 4.19 -6.00
C VAL A 59 -0.73 5.53 -6.11
N VAL A 60 -1.68 5.77 -5.20
CA VAL A 60 -2.30 7.06 -4.95
C VAL A 60 -1.84 7.48 -3.54
N PRO A 61 -0.86 8.40 -3.42
CA PRO A 61 -0.32 8.83 -2.14
C PRO A 61 -1.43 9.26 -1.18
N GLY A 62 -1.32 8.86 0.08
CA GLY A 62 -2.32 9.20 1.10
C GLY A 62 -3.64 8.44 0.99
N ARG A 63 -3.83 7.53 0.02
CA ARG A 63 -5.14 6.90 -0.23
C ARG A 63 -5.08 5.39 -0.41
N LEU A 64 -4.37 4.90 -1.44
CA LEU A 64 -4.36 3.46 -1.76
C LEU A 64 -3.19 3.03 -2.63
N VAL A 65 -2.95 1.72 -2.63
CA VAL A 65 -2.15 1.01 -3.64
C VAL A 65 -3.06 -0.01 -4.32
N ASN A 66 -3.09 -0.05 -5.65
CA ASN A 66 -3.77 -1.10 -6.40
C ASN A 66 -2.77 -1.87 -7.26
N VAL A 67 -2.69 -3.17 -7.01
CA VAL A 67 -1.87 -4.11 -7.78
C VAL A 67 -2.76 -4.79 -8.83
N VAL A 68 -2.38 -4.64 -10.09
CA VAL A 68 -3.04 -5.32 -11.21
C VAL A 68 -2.20 -6.53 -11.57
N ALA A 69 -2.77 -7.72 -11.39
CA ALA A 69 -2.08 -8.99 -11.65
C ALA A 69 -3.01 -9.97 -12.37
N ASN A 70 -2.51 -10.69 -13.37
CA ASN A 70 -3.27 -11.68 -14.16
C ASN A 70 -2.40 -12.79 -14.73
#